data_AF-A0AAV0WDD4-F1
#
_entry.id   AF-A0AAV0WDD4-F1
#
_cell.length_a   1.000
_cell.length_b   1.000
_cell.length_c   1.000
_cell.angle_alpha   90.00
_cell.angle_beta   90.00
_cell.angle_gamma   90.00
#
_symmetry.space_group_name_H-M   'P 1'
#
loop_
_entity.id
_entity.type
_entity.pdbx_description
1 polymer ?
#
loop_
_entity_poly.entity_id
_entity_poly.type
_entity_poly.pdbx_seq_one_letter_code
_entity_poly.pdbx_strand_id
1 'polypeptide(L)'
;MFDRKIWNHFNTDKTRTTNHLEGWHAALNRSISRPKPNIFLLINEIKNQQQNFELDITAQKNGNPKPLSKMKFRKLEERLTNAKDR
;
A
#
# COMPACT_ATOMS: atom_id res chain seq x y z
N MET A 1 -31.03 -15.51 -4.18
CA MET A 1 -29.61 -15.16 -4.01
C MET A 1 -29.22 -14.28 -5.19
N PHE A 2 -28.62 -13.10 -4.96
CA PHE A 2 -28.27 -12.17 -6.05
C PHE A 2 -27.08 -12.69 -6.86
N ASP A 3 -27.07 -12.43 -8.18
CA ASP A 3 -25.93 -12.76 -9.05
C ASP A 3 -24.68 -12.02 -8.56
N ARG A 4 -23.52 -12.66 -8.52
CA ARG A 4 -22.27 -12.00 -8.08
C ARG A 4 -21.72 -11.05 -9.14
N LYS A 5 -22.17 -11.19 -10.40
CA LYS A 5 -21.77 -10.31 -11.52
C LYS A 5 -22.25 -8.87 -11.39
N ILE A 6 -23.30 -8.62 -10.60
CA ILE A 6 -23.79 -7.26 -10.28
C ILE A 6 -22.99 -6.57 -9.17
N TRP A 7 -22.02 -7.26 -8.54
CA TRP A 7 -21.12 -6.61 -7.60
C TRP A 7 -20.06 -5.81 -8.34
N ASN A 8 -19.92 -4.52 -8.00
CA ASN A 8 -18.94 -3.56 -8.56
C ASN A 8 -17.46 -4.02 -8.53
N HIS A 9 -17.17 -5.14 -7.88
CA HIS A 9 -15.81 -5.65 -7.70
C HIS A 9 -15.55 -6.98 -8.40
N PHE A 10 -16.53 -7.55 -9.13
CA PHE A 10 -16.41 -8.86 -9.75
C PHE A 10 -15.27 -8.93 -10.80
N ASN A 11 -15.04 -7.85 -11.55
CA ASN A 11 -13.99 -7.75 -12.59
C ASN A 11 -12.83 -6.81 -12.24
N THR A 12 -12.70 -6.38 -10.97
CA THR A 12 -11.68 -5.39 -10.59
C THR A 12 -10.48 -6.06 -9.92
N ASP A 13 -9.38 -6.16 -10.64
CA ASP A 13 -8.08 -6.61 -10.09
C ASP A 13 -7.27 -5.50 -9.42
N LYS A 14 -7.76 -4.26 -9.47
CA LYS A 14 -7.18 -3.14 -8.75
C LYS A 14 -7.60 -3.16 -7.28
N THR A 15 -6.81 -2.49 -6.45
CA THR A 15 -7.07 -2.28 -5.02
C THR A 15 -8.51 -1.81 -4.82
N ARG A 16 -9.28 -2.56 -4.03
CA ARG A 16 -10.73 -2.40 -3.79
C ARG A 16 -11.16 -1.01 -3.26
N THR A 17 -10.20 -0.15 -2.90
CA THR A 17 -10.36 1.12 -2.16
C THR A 17 -9.12 2.05 -2.30
N THR A 18 -9.27 3.31 -1.88
CA THR A 18 -8.19 4.30 -1.70
C THR A 18 -7.30 4.04 -0.47
N ASN A 19 -7.43 2.88 0.19
CA ASN A 19 -6.71 2.55 1.43
C ASN A 19 -5.19 2.71 1.33
N HIS A 20 -4.62 2.51 0.14
CA HIS A 20 -3.18 2.70 -0.08
C HIS A 20 -2.78 4.18 0.01
N LEU A 21 -3.61 5.10 -0.52
CA LEU A 21 -3.42 6.54 -0.39
C LEU A 21 -3.63 6.99 1.06
N GLU A 22 -4.68 6.50 1.72
CA GLU A 22 -4.93 6.79 3.14
C GLU A 22 -3.81 6.28 4.04
N GLY A 23 -3.30 5.08 3.75
CA GLY A 23 -2.15 4.50 4.43
C GLY A 23 -0.87 5.32 4.23
N TRP A 24 -0.64 5.79 3.00
CA TRP A 24 0.48 6.67 2.69
C TRP A 24 0.35 8.04 3.39
N HIS A 25 -0.82 8.68 3.34
CA HIS A 25 -1.08 9.92 4.10
C HIS A 25 -0.84 9.74 5.59
N ALA A 26 -1.31 8.64 6.18
CA ALA A 26 -1.08 8.35 7.59
C ALA A 26 0.41 8.14 7.90
N ALA A 27 1.17 7.51 6.99
CA ALA A 27 2.61 7.35 7.15
C ALA A 27 3.36 8.69 7.03
N LEU A 28 3.03 9.51 6.04
CA LEU A 28 3.58 10.85 5.84
C LEU A 28 3.31 11.76 7.05
N ASN A 29 2.08 11.74 7.57
CA ASN A 29 1.73 12.51 8.77
C ASN A 29 2.54 12.06 9.99
N ARG A 30 2.79 10.76 10.15
CA ARG A 30 3.63 10.22 11.22
C ARG A 30 5.10 10.59 11.04
N SER A 31 5.64 10.58 9.83
CA SER A 31 7.06 10.91 9.61
C SER A 31 7.34 12.40 9.82
N ILE A 32 6.42 13.27 9.39
CA ILE A 32 6.53 14.71 9.62
C ILE A 32 6.26 15.08 11.09
N SER A 33 5.34 14.37 11.75
CA SER A 33 4.99 14.55 13.18
C SER A 33 4.69 16.01 13.59
N ARG A 34 4.20 16.84 12.66
CA ARG A 34 3.87 18.26 12.88
C ARG A 34 2.55 18.61 12.20
N PRO A 35 1.59 19.25 12.87
CA PRO A 35 0.28 19.59 12.27
C PRO A 35 0.34 20.57 11.10
N LYS A 36 1.34 21.48 11.07
CA LYS A 36 1.52 22.50 10.04
C LYS A 36 3.00 22.61 9.67
N PRO A 37 3.53 21.64 8.90
CA PRO A 37 4.94 21.66 8.51
C PRO A 37 5.22 22.81 7.53
N ASN A 38 6.43 23.35 7.59
CA ASN A 38 6.95 24.20 6.53
C ASN A 38 7.04 23.36 5.22
N ILE A 39 6.72 23.98 4.08
CA ILE A 39 6.81 23.36 2.75
C ILE A 39 8.16 22.69 2.47
N PHE A 40 9.28 23.25 2.96
CA PHE A 40 10.60 22.64 2.79
C PHE A 40 10.75 21.31 3.53
N LEU A 41 10.12 21.18 4.71
CA LEU A 41 10.10 19.91 5.45
C LEU A 41 9.31 18.85 4.69
N LEU A 42 8.16 19.25 4.12
CA LEU A 42 7.33 18.37 3.31
C LEU A 42 8.10 17.88 2.07
N ILE A 43 8.75 18.79 1.34
CA ILE A 43 9.56 18.45 0.16
C ILE A 43 10.69 17.48 0.54
N ASN A 44 11.39 17.74 1.64
CA ASN A 44 12.49 16.90 2.08
C ASN A 44 12.01 15.48 2.42
N GLU A 45 10.90 15.38 3.14
CA GLU A 45 10.31 14.10 3.51
C GLU A 45 9.83 13.30 2.28
N ILE A 46 9.20 13.96 1.32
CA ILE A 46 8.77 13.31 0.07
C ILE A 46 10.00 12.78 -0.70
N LYS A 47 11.08 13.56 -0.80
CA LYS A 47 12.33 13.12 -1.43
C LYS A 47 12.93 11.91 -0.72
N ASN A 48 12.96 11.91 0.61
CA ASN A 48 13.46 10.79 1.39
C ASN A 48 12.64 9.51 1.15
N GLN A 49 11.31 9.63 1.15
CA GLN A 49 10.43 8.49 0.88
C GLN A 49 10.62 7.95 -0.54
N GLN A 50 10.75 8.83 -1.54
CA GLN A 50 11.03 8.42 -2.92
C GLN A 50 12.35 7.67 -3.02
N GLN A 51 13.43 8.20 -2.44
CA GLN A 51 14.74 7.57 -2.46
C GLN A 51 14.70 6.18 -1.81
N ASN A 52 14.06 6.03 -0.65
CA ASN A 52 13.93 4.74 0.02
C ASN A 52 13.15 3.74 -0.84
N PHE A 53 12.09 4.20 -1.52
CA PHE A 53 11.31 3.35 -2.42
C PHE A 53 12.11 2.89 -3.64
N GLU A 54 12.92 3.76 -4.23
CA GLU A 54 13.82 3.42 -5.33
C GLU A 54 14.89 2.41 -4.91
N LEU A 55 15.45 2.57 -3.71
CA LEU A 55 16.38 1.60 -3.12
C LEU A 55 15.70 0.24 -2.91
N ASP A 56 14.48 0.20 -2.39
CA ASP A 56 13.72 -1.04 -2.21
C ASP A 56 13.43 -1.73 -3.55
N ILE A 57 13.03 -0.98 -4.58
CA ILE A 57 12.82 -1.52 -5.93
C ILE A 57 14.13 -2.10 -6.47
N THR A 58 15.23 -1.38 -6.34
CA THR A 58 16.54 -1.81 -6.82
C THR A 58 17.01 -3.06 -6.10
N ALA A 59 16.85 -3.11 -4.78
CA ALA A 59 17.17 -4.29 -3.98
C ALA A 59 16.35 -5.51 -4.43
N GLN A 60 15.04 -5.34 -4.68
CA GLN A 60 14.17 -6.42 -5.18
C GLN A 60 14.57 -6.89 -6.59
N LYS A 61 14.92 -5.96 -7.48
CA LYS A 61 15.43 -6.30 -8.82
C LYS A 61 16.72 -7.12 -8.76
N ASN A 62 17.56 -6.85 -7.76
CA ASN A 62 18.79 -7.59 -7.50
C ASN A 62 18.55 -8.94 -6.79
N GLY A 63 17.29 -9.34 -6.60
CA GLY A 63 16.93 -10.62 -5.99
C GLY A 63 16.88 -10.63 -4.46
N ASN A 64 17.01 -9.46 -3.81
CA ASN A 64 16.84 -9.41 -2.36
C ASN A 64 15.38 -9.74 -1.99
N PRO A 65 15.16 -10.57 -0.96
CA PRO A 65 13.81 -10.93 -0.54
C PRO A 65 13.08 -9.69 -0.01
N LYS A 66 11.79 -9.57 -0.35
CA LYS A 66 10.95 -8.51 0.21
C LYS A 66 10.86 -8.67 1.74
N PRO A 67 10.75 -7.56 2.49
CA PRO A 67 10.48 -7.62 3.92
C PRO A 67 9.26 -8.51 4.20
N LEU A 68 9.38 -9.39 5.18
CA LEU A 68 8.31 -10.30 5.54
C LEU A 68 7.08 -9.50 6.01
N SER A 69 5.96 -9.68 5.32
CA SER A 69 4.68 -9.12 5.75
C SER A 69 4.20 -9.81 7.03
N LYS A 70 3.63 -9.05 7.97
CA LYS A 70 3.06 -9.63 9.20
C LYS A 70 2.02 -10.68 8.84
N MET A 71 2.04 -11.82 9.54
CA MET A 71 1.16 -12.96 9.28
C MET A 71 -0.32 -12.58 9.09
N LYS A 72 -0.82 -11.62 9.89
CA LYS A 72 -2.20 -11.13 9.78
C LYS A 72 -2.55 -10.57 8.39
N PHE A 73 -1.62 -9.87 7.74
CA PHE A 73 -1.82 -9.30 6.42
C PHE A 73 -1.75 -10.38 5.34
N ARG A 74 -0.80 -11.32 5.47
CA ARG A 74 -0.72 -12.48 4.58
C ARG A 74 -2.01 -13.30 4.57
N LYS A 75 -2.56 -13.59 5.76
CA LYS A 75 -3.85 -14.29 5.91
C LYS A 75 -5.03 -13.50 5.31
N LEU A 76 -5.00 -12.17 5.37
CA LEU A 76 -6.04 -11.34 4.79
C LEU A 76 -6.00 -11.41 3.25
N GLU A 77 -4.83 -11.27 2.64
CA GLU A 77 -4.63 -11.39 1.20
C GLU A 77 -5.03 -12.78 0.67
N GLU A 78 -4.67 -13.83 1.40
CA GLU A 78 -5.08 -15.20 1.08
C GLU A 78 -6.61 -15.35 1.09
N ARG A 79 -7.29 -14.81 2.10
CA ARG A 79 -8.77 -14.80 2.17
C ARG A 79 -9.41 -14.00 1.04
N LEU A 80 -8.82 -12.87 0.65
CA LEU A 80 -9.32 -12.04 -0.45
C LEU A 80 -9.16 -12.76 -1.79
N THR A 81 -8.03 -13.42 -2.00
CA THR A 81 -7.75 -14.23 -3.21
C THR A 81 -8.75 -15.38 -3.32
N ASN A 82 -8.89 -16.18 -2.25
CA ASN A 82 -9.83 -17.30 -2.21
C ASN A 82 -11.31 -16.86 -2.36
N ALA A 83 -11.65 -15.62 -2.01
CA ALA A 83 -12.98 -15.07 -2.20
C ALA A 83 -13.25 -14.62 -3.65
N LYS A 84 -12.19 -14.39 -4.44
CA LYS A 84 -12.30 -14.14 -5.89
C LYS A 84 -12.49 -15.43 -6.69
N ASP A 85 -11.89 -16.53 -6.23
CA ASP A 85 -11.93 -17.84 -6.92
C ASP A 85 -13.23 -18.64 -6.70
N ARG A 86 -14.19 -18.12 -5.92
CA ARG A 86 -15.46 -18.78 -5.57
C ARG A 86 -16.69 -18.05 -6.12
#